data_AF-A0A5Q4BG98-F1
#
_entry.id   AF-A0A5Q4BG98-F1
#
_cell.length_a   1.000
_cell.length_b   1.000
_cell.length_c   1.000
_cell.angle_alpha   90.00
_cell.angle_beta   90.00
_cell.angle_gamma   90.00
#
_symmetry.space_group_name_H-M   'P 1'
#
loop_
_entity.id
_entity.type
_entity.pdbx_description
1 polymer ?
#
loop_
_entity_poly.entity_id
_entity_poly.type
_entity_poly.pdbx_seq_one_letter_code
_entity_poly.pdbx_strand_id
1 'polypeptide(L)'
;ITPLALRGLFTCLSALSYTLGPLVVALIINETGTFNDRWAYRAVFCAQYGFAAIAAVLLPFMPESPWFLAMKDRDEKSLRSLAKLGHAGDEGRIRLAVIRRTLDQVSRETAGASYLECFRKSNLRRTVISISPLCIQSLSGIMFAASYFTYYMQLAGYSTADSFELQIVQQCCSLVGNVMSWYLVDKMGRRPLTVYGLAVLTVILLVTGGLALPGTLSFNRGTVALLLLYCWWYNVTIGATAYTVLAEVSTSRLRIKTIALGLAMQNGLNTMWSFVLPYLFNPDQLNLGAKLAFFFGGLAVVSLVHLWFNLPETAGRTYEELDEMFMKKIPARKFKEHTPDAAVRGQAVKTAMGKGNDL
;
A
#
# COMPACT_ATOMS: atom_id res chain seq x y z
N ILE A 1 12.04 10.21 7.61
CA ILE A 1 12.46 11.14 8.68
C ILE A 1 12.65 12.48 8.02
N THR A 2 11.61 13.28 8.12
CA THR A 2 11.46 14.50 7.34
C THR A 2 10.80 15.51 8.27
N PRO A 3 11.15 16.80 8.17
CA PRO A 3 10.50 17.84 8.96
C PRO A 3 8.99 17.69 8.90
N LEU A 4 8.26 17.96 9.99
CA LEU A 4 6.81 17.80 10.06
C LEU A 4 6.10 18.42 8.84
N ALA A 5 6.58 19.56 8.35
CA ALA A 5 6.09 20.24 7.16
C ALA A 5 6.36 19.49 5.83
N LEU A 6 7.49 18.78 5.70
CA LEU A 6 7.89 18.06 4.48
C LEU A 6 7.53 16.57 4.51
N ARG A 7 7.06 16.05 5.65
CA ARG A 7 6.76 14.63 5.82
C ARG A 7 5.71 14.13 4.84
N GLY A 8 4.68 14.91 4.58
CA GLY A 8 3.68 14.60 3.54
C GLY A 8 4.33 14.41 2.17
N LEU A 9 5.12 15.40 1.73
CA LEU A 9 5.77 15.40 0.41
C LEU A 9 6.66 14.17 0.20
N PHE A 10 7.51 13.81 1.18
CA PHE A 10 8.40 12.66 1.05
C PHE A 10 7.68 11.31 1.16
N THR A 11 6.60 11.23 1.95
CA THR A 11 5.74 10.05 1.95
C THR A 11 5.03 9.88 0.61
N CYS A 12 4.55 10.97 0.01
CA CYS A 12 4.00 10.98 -1.35
C CYS A 12 5.05 10.57 -2.40
N LEU A 13 6.30 11.02 -2.26
CA LEU A 13 7.39 10.64 -3.16
C LEU A 13 7.66 9.12 -3.14
N SER A 14 7.54 8.48 -1.97
CA SER A 14 7.68 7.03 -1.86
C SER A 14 6.55 6.29 -2.58
N ALA A 15 5.31 6.75 -2.46
CA ALA A 15 4.17 6.17 -3.19
C ALA A 15 4.28 6.40 -4.72
N LEU A 16 4.78 7.57 -5.14
CA LEU A 16 5.10 7.85 -6.54
C LEU A 16 6.18 6.91 -7.07
N SER A 17 7.20 6.60 -6.29
CA SER A 17 8.28 5.70 -6.73
C SER A 17 7.76 4.31 -7.12
N TYR A 18 6.73 3.79 -6.42
CA TYR A 18 6.09 2.52 -6.73
C TYR A 18 5.32 2.51 -8.06
N THR A 19 4.96 3.67 -8.61
CA THR A 19 4.25 3.80 -9.89
C THR A 19 5.17 4.30 -11.02
N LEU A 20 6.13 5.16 -10.71
CA LEU A 20 7.14 5.65 -11.66
C LEU A 20 8.12 4.55 -12.09
N GLY A 21 8.55 3.67 -11.18
CA GLY A 21 9.48 2.58 -11.51
C GLY A 21 8.94 1.67 -12.62
N PRO A 22 7.75 1.07 -12.44
CA PRO A 22 7.11 0.25 -13.48
C PRO A 22 6.87 1.01 -14.80
N LEU A 23 6.56 2.31 -14.75
CA LEU A 23 6.40 3.14 -15.95
C LEU A 23 7.71 3.26 -16.75
N VAL A 24 8.82 3.57 -16.07
CA VAL A 24 10.15 3.65 -16.72
C VAL A 24 10.52 2.30 -17.34
N VAL A 25 10.25 1.20 -16.64
CA VAL A 25 10.48 -0.15 -17.16
C VAL A 25 9.62 -0.42 -18.40
N ALA A 26 8.34 -0.04 -18.39
CA ALA A 26 7.45 -0.20 -19.55
C ALA A 26 7.95 0.58 -20.77
N LEU A 27 8.46 1.81 -20.58
CA LEU A 27 9.06 2.61 -21.66
C LEU A 27 10.30 1.93 -22.25
N ILE A 28 11.19 1.41 -21.39
CA ILE A 28 12.40 0.70 -21.86
C ILE A 28 12.01 -0.57 -22.61
N ILE A 29 11.03 -1.33 -22.12
CA ILE A 29 10.55 -2.56 -22.76
C ILE A 29 9.93 -2.26 -24.12
N ASN A 30 9.21 -1.15 -24.28
CA ASN A 30 8.64 -0.76 -25.57
C ASN A 30 9.72 -0.55 -26.64
N GLU A 31 10.83 0.12 -26.27
CA GLU A 31 11.95 0.37 -27.18
C GLU A 31 12.83 -0.87 -27.42
N THR A 32 13.01 -1.71 -26.39
CA THR A 32 13.92 -2.87 -26.45
C THR A 32 13.25 -4.16 -26.87
N GLY A 33 11.90 -4.22 -26.83
CA GLY A 33 11.10 -5.39 -27.14
C GLY A 33 11.06 -5.77 -28.62
N THR A 34 11.43 -4.85 -29.51
CA THR A 34 11.59 -5.11 -30.95
C THR A 34 12.97 -5.66 -31.31
N PHE A 35 13.93 -5.65 -30.38
CA PHE A 35 15.27 -6.16 -30.64
C PHE A 35 15.25 -7.69 -30.61
N ASN A 36 15.79 -8.31 -31.67
CA ASN A 36 15.99 -9.76 -31.74
C ASN A 36 17.34 -10.21 -31.13
N ASP A 37 18.13 -9.26 -30.62
CA ASP A 37 19.44 -9.52 -30.03
C ASP A 37 19.37 -9.78 -28.52
N ARG A 38 20.42 -10.39 -27.96
CA ARG A 38 20.58 -10.60 -26.51
C ARG A 38 20.48 -9.31 -25.68
N TRP A 39 20.62 -8.15 -26.33
CA TRP A 39 20.47 -6.86 -25.69
C TRP A 39 19.02 -6.52 -25.30
N ALA A 40 18.01 -7.14 -25.92
CA ALA A 40 16.60 -6.90 -25.61
C ALA A 40 16.28 -7.07 -24.11
N TYR A 41 16.69 -8.20 -23.51
CA TYR A 41 16.46 -8.46 -22.09
C TYR A 41 17.55 -7.82 -21.19
N ARG A 42 18.80 -7.75 -21.66
CA ARG A 42 19.92 -7.21 -20.87
C ARG A 42 19.77 -5.72 -20.61
N ALA A 43 19.26 -4.95 -21.57
CA ALA A 43 19.02 -3.52 -21.40
C ALA A 43 18.08 -3.24 -20.23
N VAL A 44 17.02 -4.04 -20.06
CA VAL A 44 16.08 -3.92 -18.94
C VAL A 44 16.78 -4.16 -17.59
N PHE A 45 17.61 -5.19 -17.49
CA PHE A 45 18.40 -5.46 -16.27
C PHE A 45 19.45 -4.38 -16.01
N CYS A 46 20.19 -3.96 -17.04
CA CYS A 46 21.20 -2.91 -16.93
C CYS A 46 20.60 -1.58 -16.46
N ALA A 47 19.40 -1.23 -16.92
CA ALA A 47 18.70 -0.03 -16.46
C ALA A 47 18.39 -0.08 -14.96
N GLN A 48 17.96 -1.23 -14.43
CA GLN A 48 17.73 -1.42 -12.99
C GLN A 48 19.02 -1.23 -12.18
N TYR A 49 20.14 -1.81 -12.65
CA TYR A 49 21.45 -1.60 -12.04
C TYR A 49 21.92 -0.14 -12.13
N GLY A 50 21.55 0.58 -13.18
CA GLY A 50 21.81 2.01 -13.31
C GLY A 50 21.19 2.82 -12.17
N PHE A 51 19.91 2.59 -11.87
CA PHE A 51 19.25 3.23 -10.72
C PHE A 51 19.89 2.85 -9.39
N ALA A 52 20.26 1.57 -9.21
CA ALA A 52 20.94 1.11 -8.01
C ALA A 52 22.33 1.75 -7.84
N ALA A 53 23.08 1.94 -8.93
CA ALA A 53 24.39 2.58 -8.93
C ALA A 53 24.27 4.07 -8.55
N ILE A 54 23.30 4.79 -9.12
CA ILE A 54 23.02 6.19 -8.74
C ILE A 54 22.69 6.28 -7.25
N ALA A 55 21.83 5.38 -6.74
CA ALA A 55 21.51 5.34 -5.32
C ALA A 55 22.74 5.02 -4.44
N ALA A 56 23.62 4.11 -4.89
CA ALA A 56 24.86 3.76 -4.19
C ALA A 56 25.85 4.93 -4.12
N VAL A 57 25.96 5.72 -5.19
CA VAL A 57 26.79 6.94 -5.22
C VAL A 57 26.21 8.03 -4.30
N LEU A 58 24.88 8.14 -4.19
CA LEU A 58 24.22 9.11 -3.31
C LEU A 58 24.22 8.72 -1.83
N LEU A 59 24.31 7.42 -1.52
CA LEU A 59 24.32 6.89 -0.15
C LEU A 59 25.33 7.57 0.79
N PRO A 60 26.63 7.75 0.44
CA PRO A 60 27.61 8.39 1.33
C PRO A 60 27.33 9.86 1.63
N PHE A 61 26.54 10.54 0.78
CA PHE A 61 26.17 11.96 0.99
C PHE A 61 24.98 12.11 1.94
N MET A 62 24.23 11.04 2.21
CA MET A 62 23.03 11.09 3.03
C MET A 62 23.40 11.04 4.53
N PRO A 63 22.92 11.98 5.37
CA PRO A 63 23.15 11.90 6.79
C PRO A 63 22.44 10.70 7.40
N GLU A 64 23.14 9.97 8.28
CA GLU A 64 22.58 8.83 9.01
C GLU A 64 21.36 9.26 9.85
N SER A 65 20.36 8.38 9.98
CA SER A 65 19.12 8.67 10.70
C SER A 65 19.38 9.08 12.17
N PRO A 66 18.94 10.28 12.62
CA PRO A 66 19.07 10.69 14.02
C PRO A 66 18.35 9.75 15.00
N TRP A 67 17.23 9.15 14.58
CA TRP A 67 16.48 8.18 15.37
C TRP A 67 17.27 6.88 15.58
N PHE A 68 17.94 6.41 14.53
CA PHE A 68 18.78 5.21 14.61
C PHE A 68 20.00 5.44 15.50
N LEU A 69 20.63 6.61 15.39
CA LEU A 69 21.76 6.98 16.23
C LEU A 69 21.37 7.15 17.70
N ALA A 70 20.23 7.79 17.97
CA ALA A 70 19.69 7.92 19.33
C ALA A 70 19.30 6.55 19.93
N MET A 71 18.75 5.63 19.13
CA MET A 71 18.43 4.26 19.57
C MET A 71 19.68 3.42 19.91
N LYS A 72 20.83 3.76 19.33
CA LYS A 72 22.14 3.11 19.61
C LYS A 72 22.96 3.84 20.68
N ASP A 73 22.35 4.74 21.45
CA ASP A 73 23.02 5.56 22.47
C ASP A 73 24.15 6.44 21.92
N ARG A 74 24.11 6.82 20.62
CA ARG A 74 25.12 7.66 19.95
C ARG A 74 24.63 9.09 19.80
N ASP A 75 24.40 9.77 20.91
CA ASP A 75 23.80 11.10 20.98
C ASP A 75 24.60 12.18 20.24
N GLU A 76 25.92 12.19 20.36
CA GLU A 76 26.75 13.18 19.65
C GLU A 76 26.65 13.07 18.13
N LYS A 77 26.60 11.83 17.61
CA LYS A 77 26.41 11.61 16.17
C LYS A 77 24.99 11.98 15.74
N SER A 78 24.01 11.75 16.61
CA SER A 78 22.62 12.16 16.38
C SER A 78 22.49 13.68 16.29
N LEU A 79 23.14 14.43 17.19
CA LEU A 79 23.20 15.90 17.14
C LEU A 79 23.88 16.41 15.87
N ARG A 80 24.98 15.79 15.44
CA ARG A 80 25.64 16.14 14.16
C ARG A 80 24.73 15.90 12.96
N SER A 81 23.94 14.82 12.98
CA SER A 81 22.96 14.53 11.92
C SER A 81 21.79 15.53 11.95
N LEU A 82 21.27 15.87 13.14
CA LEU A 82 20.24 16.89 13.30
C LEU A 82 20.72 18.27 12.80
N ALA A 83 21.97 18.63 13.07
CA ALA A 83 22.57 19.85 12.56
C ALA A 83 22.64 19.86 11.02
N LYS A 84 23.02 18.75 10.38
CA LYS A 84 22.99 18.61 8.91
C LYS A 84 21.58 18.70 8.33
N LEU A 85 20.56 18.36 9.11
CA LEU A 85 19.15 18.45 8.73
C LEU A 85 18.54 19.84 9.03
N GLY A 86 19.34 20.81 9.48
CA GLY A 86 18.90 22.19 9.73
C GLY A 86 18.51 22.50 11.18
N HIS A 87 18.74 21.58 12.13
CA HIS A 87 18.47 21.78 13.56
C HIS A 87 19.77 21.85 14.36
N ALA A 88 20.41 23.01 14.32
CA ALA A 88 21.67 23.27 15.01
C ALA A 88 21.47 23.79 16.44
N GLY A 89 22.49 23.65 17.29
CA GLY A 89 22.51 24.22 18.63
C GLY A 89 21.45 23.65 19.58
N ASP A 90 20.78 24.54 20.32
CA ASP A 90 19.80 24.16 21.34
C ASP A 90 18.54 23.52 20.76
N GLU A 91 18.13 23.90 19.55
CA GLU A 91 16.99 23.26 18.88
C GLU A 91 17.26 21.77 18.60
N GLY A 92 18.50 21.44 18.24
CA GLY A 92 18.96 20.05 18.06
C GLY A 92 18.90 19.25 19.36
N ARG A 93 19.29 19.86 20.49
CA ARG A 93 19.24 19.23 21.82
C ARG A 93 17.81 19.00 22.30
N ILE A 94 16.92 19.97 22.11
CA ILE A 94 15.49 19.84 22.43
C ILE A 94 14.89 18.69 21.62
N ARG A 95 15.17 18.62 20.32
CA ARG A 95 14.67 17.53 19.46
C ARG A 95 15.26 16.18 19.83
N LEU A 96 16.54 16.11 20.18
CA LEU A 96 17.15 14.87 20.67
C LEU A 96 16.45 14.39 21.94
N ALA A 97 16.17 15.28 22.89
CA ALA A 97 15.46 14.94 24.13
C ALA A 97 14.04 14.41 23.85
N VAL A 98 13.33 15.02 22.90
CA VAL A 98 12.02 14.53 22.44
C VAL A 98 12.15 13.13 21.82
N ILE A 99 13.12 12.93 20.92
CA ILE A 99 13.39 11.63 20.27
C ILE A 99 13.69 10.57 21.34
N ARG A 100 14.54 10.89 22.32
CA ARG A 100 14.92 9.99 23.42
C ARG A 100 13.70 9.59 24.25
N ARG A 101 12.89 10.56 24.65
CA ARG A 101 11.64 10.32 25.40
C ARG A 101 10.67 9.44 24.63
N THR A 102 10.52 9.66 23.33
CA THR A 102 9.69 8.81 22.47
C THR A 102 10.27 7.40 22.34
N LEU A 103 11.58 7.27 22.15
CA LEU A 103 12.25 5.96 22.08
C LEU A 103 12.12 5.18 23.39
N ASP A 104 12.28 5.83 24.54
CA ASP A 104 12.09 5.20 25.85
C ASP A 104 10.64 4.76 26.06
N GLN A 105 9.67 5.59 25.66
CA GLN A 105 8.26 5.22 25.71
C GLN A 105 7.97 4.02 24.82
N VAL A 106 8.43 4.04 23.56
CA VAL A 106 8.27 2.93 22.61
C VAL A 106 8.98 1.67 23.11
N SER A 107 10.17 1.80 23.70
CA SER A 107 10.94 0.69 24.25
C SER A 107 10.22 0.05 25.44
N ARG A 108 9.69 0.86 26.37
CA ARG A 108 8.88 0.38 27.51
C ARG A 108 7.59 -0.27 27.04
N GLU A 109 6.91 0.32 26.05
CA GLU A 109 5.71 -0.26 25.46
C GLU A 109 6.02 -1.56 24.72
N THR A 110 7.15 -1.65 24.00
CA THR A 110 7.51 -2.80 23.15
C THR A 110 8.32 -3.87 23.87
N ALA A 111 8.80 -3.60 25.09
CA ALA A 111 9.57 -4.55 25.89
C ALA A 111 8.81 -5.86 26.06
N GLY A 112 9.45 -6.98 25.70
CA GLY A 112 8.87 -8.32 25.76
C GLY A 112 7.82 -8.64 24.67
N ALA A 113 7.55 -7.73 23.73
CA ALA A 113 6.62 -8.03 22.65
C ALA A 113 7.14 -9.21 21.81
N SER A 114 6.29 -10.17 21.47
CA SER A 114 6.65 -11.34 20.64
C SER A 114 5.73 -11.45 19.42
N TYR A 115 6.20 -12.07 18.34
CA TYR A 115 5.33 -12.36 17.18
C TYR A 115 4.14 -13.25 17.58
N LEU A 116 4.33 -14.12 18.58
CA LEU A 116 3.26 -14.95 19.15
C LEU A 116 2.14 -14.12 19.80
N GLU A 117 2.43 -12.92 20.30
CA GLU A 117 1.41 -12.04 20.89
C GLU A 117 0.45 -11.45 19.84
N CYS A 118 0.88 -11.37 18.57
CA CYS A 118 0.00 -10.99 17.46
C CYS A 118 -1.12 -12.01 17.24
N PHE A 119 -0.89 -13.27 17.59
CA PHE A 119 -1.84 -14.38 17.43
C PHE A 119 -2.68 -14.68 18.69
N ARG A 120 -2.43 -13.98 19.81
CA ARG A 120 -3.20 -14.17 21.04
C ARG A 120 -4.62 -13.63 20.87
N LYS A 121 -5.65 -14.34 21.35
CA LYS A 121 -7.09 -14.05 21.11
C LYS A 121 -7.50 -12.58 21.27
N SER A 122 -6.87 -11.83 22.19
CA SER A 122 -7.14 -10.40 22.39
C SER A 122 -6.69 -9.52 21.21
N ASN A 123 -5.56 -9.84 20.58
CA ASN A 123 -4.98 -9.07 19.48
C ASN A 123 -5.27 -9.70 18.11
N LEU A 124 -5.61 -10.99 18.06
CA LEU A 124 -5.83 -11.74 16.82
C LEU A 124 -6.87 -11.07 15.91
N ARG A 125 -8.01 -10.62 16.46
CA ARG A 125 -9.03 -9.89 15.69
C ARG A 125 -8.45 -8.64 15.03
N ARG A 126 -7.63 -7.89 15.77
CA ARG A 126 -7.00 -6.66 15.31
C ARG A 126 -5.92 -6.92 14.27
N THR A 127 -5.09 -7.94 14.47
CA THR A 127 -4.07 -8.39 13.52
C THR A 127 -4.70 -8.83 12.20
N VAL A 128 -5.76 -9.65 12.25
CA VAL A 128 -6.47 -10.13 11.06
C VAL A 128 -7.11 -8.97 10.28
N ILE A 129 -7.76 -8.03 10.97
CA ILE A 129 -8.33 -6.83 10.32
C ILE A 129 -7.24 -5.95 9.70
N SER A 130 -6.07 -5.83 10.33
CA SER A 130 -4.97 -5.02 9.81
C SER A 130 -4.34 -5.63 8.54
N ILE A 131 -4.25 -6.96 8.48
CA ILE A 131 -3.59 -7.68 7.39
C ILE A 131 -4.55 -7.93 6.22
N SER A 132 -5.85 -8.05 6.47
CA SER A 132 -6.82 -8.44 5.44
C SER A 132 -6.83 -7.54 4.19
N PRO A 133 -6.68 -6.19 4.25
CA PRO A 133 -6.63 -5.38 3.04
C PRO A 133 -5.42 -5.68 2.15
N LEU A 134 -4.27 -6.01 2.73
CA LEU A 134 -3.09 -6.42 1.96
C LEU A 134 -3.30 -7.75 1.25
N CYS A 135 -3.91 -8.73 1.92
CA CYS A 135 -4.22 -10.03 1.31
C CYS A 135 -5.30 -9.90 0.23
N ILE A 136 -6.30 -9.05 0.46
CA ILE A 136 -7.39 -8.80 -0.48
C ILE A 136 -6.88 -8.16 -1.77
N GLN A 137 -5.85 -7.31 -1.71
CA GLN A 137 -5.18 -6.82 -2.92
C GLN A 137 -4.66 -7.97 -3.79
N SER A 138 -3.99 -8.96 -3.19
CA SER A 138 -3.51 -10.13 -3.92
C SER A 138 -4.66 -11.02 -4.42
N LEU A 139 -5.75 -11.14 -3.65
CA LEU A 139 -6.94 -11.91 -4.03
C LEU A 139 -7.83 -11.22 -5.05
N SER A 140 -7.74 -9.89 -5.22
CA SER A 140 -8.53 -9.16 -6.20
C SER A 140 -7.98 -9.29 -7.62
N GLY A 141 -6.83 -9.95 -7.80
CA GLY A 141 -6.27 -10.23 -9.13
C GLY A 141 -5.38 -9.11 -9.69
N ILE A 142 -4.89 -8.18 -8.86
CA ILE A 142 -3.96 -7.14 -9.33
C ILE A 142 -2.69 -7.74 -9.95
N MET A 143 -2.19 -8.86 -9.42
CA MET A 143 -1.00 -9.53 -9.96
C MET A 143 -1.24 -9.98 -11.41
N PHE A 144 -2.45 -10.47 -11.71
CA PHE A 144 -2.84 -10.81 -13.08
C PHE A 144 -2.91 -9.55 -13.97
N ALA A 145 -3.67 -8.55 -13.52
CA ALA A 145 -3.91 -7.34 -14.29
C ALA A 145 -2.67 -6.46 -14.52
N ALA A 146 -1.66 -6.53 -13.65
CA ALA A 146 -0.44 -5.73 -13.74
C ALA A 146 0.73 -6.51 -14.38
N SER A 147 0.97 -7.76 -13.98
CA SER A 147 2.18 -8.50 -14.39
C SER A 147 2.01 -9.28 -15.70
N TYR A 148 0.78 -9.67 -16.04
CA TYR A 148 0.48 -10.49 -17.22
C TYR A 148 -0.34 -9.74 -18.27
N PHE A 149 -0.47 -8.41 -18.13
CA PHE A 149 -1.26 -7.57 -19.02
C PHE A 149 -0.86 -7.68 -20.49
N THR A 150 0.42 -7.49 -20.79
CA THR A 150 0.97 -7.55 -22.16
C THR A 150 0.77 -8.90 -22.82
N TYR A 151 1.06 -9.97 -22.07
CA TYR A 151 0.86 -11.34 -22.56
C TYR A 151 -0.62 -11.61 -22.87
N TYR A 152 -1.52 -11.14 -22.01
CA TYR A 152 -2.95 -11.24 -22.25
C TYR A 152 -3.40 -10.43 -23.48
N MET A 153 -2.84 -9.25 -23.74
CA MET A 153 -3.11 -8.48 -24.98
C MET A 153 -2.69 -9.25 -26.24
N GLN A 154 -1.52 -9.90 -26.21
CA GLN A 154 -1.04 -10.72 -27.32
C GLN A 154 -1.97 -11.90 -27.58
N LEU A 155 -2.43 -12.58 -26.51
CA LEU A 155 -3.44 -13.65 -26.62
C LEU A 155 -4.79 -13.14 -27.16
N ALA A 156 -5.13 -11.88 -26.88
CA ALA A 156 -6.36 -11.26 -27.38
C ALA A 156 -6.29 -10.88 -28.88
N GLY A 157 -5.13 -11.04 -29.52
CA GLY A 157 -4.92 -10.81 -30.95
C GLY A 157 -4.33 -9.44 -31.30
N TYR A 158 -3.82 -8.69 -30.32
CA TYR A 158 -3.08 -7.46 -30.57
C TYR A 158 -1.66 -7.74 -31.07
N SER A 159 -1.11 -6.83 -31.86
CA SER A 159 0.31 -6.90 -32.22
C SER A 159 1.19 -6.75 -30.97
N THR A 160 2.43 -7.23 -31.06
CA THR A 160 3.40 -7.08 -29.97
C THR A 160 3.67 -5.61 -29.66
N ALA A 161 3.78 -4.76 -30.69
CA ALA A 161 3.96 -3.31 -30.53
C ALA A 161 2.78 -2.66 -29.80
N ASP A 162 1.54 -2.91 -30.25
CA ASP A 162 0.34 -2.34 -29.62
C ASP A 162 0.21 -2.79 -28.15
N SER A 163 0.61 -4.03 -27.85
CA SER A 163 0.55 -4.57 -26.50
C SER A 163 1.49 -3.85 -25.53
N PHE A 164 2.69 -3.44 -25.99
CA PHE A 164 3.64 -2.67 -25.19
C PHE A 164 3.17 -1.21 -25.02
N GLU A 165 2.63 -0.58 -26.06
CA GLU A 165 2.04 0.77 -25.96
C GLU A 165 0.88 0.80 -24.95
N LEU A 166 -0.02 -0.20 -24.99
CA LEU A 166 -1.11 -0.33 -24.03
C LEU A 166 -0.61 -0.55 -22.59
N GLN A 167 0.54 -1.21 -22.40
CA GLN A 167 1.16 -1.32 -21.08
C GLN A 167 1.64 0.04 -20.57
N ILE A 168 2.20 0.90 -21.42
CA ILE A 168 2.56 2.26 -21.04
C ILE A 168 1.31 3.04 -20.61
N VAL A 169 0.22 2.94 -21.37
CA VAL A 169 -1.07 3.56 -21.02
C VAL A 169 -1.57 3.06 -19.65
N GLN A 170 -1.49 1.75 -19.40
CA GLN A 170 -1.85 1.13 -18.12
C GLN A 170 -1.05 1.73 -16.94
N GLN A 171 0.25 1.97 -17.12
CA GLN A 171 1.09 2.55 -16.07
C GLN A 171 0.83 4.06 -15.88
N CYS A 172 0.59 4.81 -16.96
CA CYS A 172 0.18 6.21 -16.88
C CYS A 172 -1.15 6.37 -16.12
N CYS A 173 -2.14 5.52 -16.43
CA CYS A 173 -3.39 5.47 -15.69
C CYS A 173 -3.13 5.15 -14.21
N SER A 174 -2.29 4.16 -13.90
CA SER A 174 -1.95 3.79 -12.52
C SER A 174 -1.32 4.96 -11.75
N LEU A 175 -0.42 5.73 -12.38
CA LEU A 175 0.19 6.93 -11.81
C LEU A 175 -0.85 8.01 -11.49
N VAL A 176 -1.74 8.31 -12.43
CA VAL A 176 -2.83 9.29 -12.23
C VAL A 176 -3.76 8.84 -11.11
N GLY A 177 -4.11 7.55 -11.07
CA GLY A 177 -4.95 6.97 -10.02
C GLY A 177 -4.32 7.10 -8.63
N ASN A 178 -3.01 6.86 -8.53
CA ASN A 178 -2.26 7.01 -7.28
C ASN A 178 -2.25 8.46 -6.77
N VAL A 179 -2.05 9.44 -7.66
CA VAL A 179 -2.11 10.87 -7.28
C VAL A 179 -3.51 11.28 -6.82
N MET A 180 -4.56 10.80 -7.50
CA MET A 180 -5.95 11.06 -7.07
C MET A 180 -6.27 10.43 -5.72
N SER A 181 -5.70 9.25 -5.43
CA SER A 181 -5.92 8.52 -4.18
C SER A 181 -5.61 9.38 -2.95
N TRP A 182 -4.55 10.19 -2.99
CA TRP A 182 -4.13 10.99 -1.84
C TRP A 182 -5.21 11.98 -1.38
N TYR A 183 -5.84 12.68 -2.33
CA TYR A 183 -6.93 13.59 -2.01
C TYR A 183 -8.18 12.84 -1.51
N LEU A 184 -8.43 11.66 -2.09
CA LEU A 184 -9.64 10.89 -1.80
C LEU A 184 -9.59 10.19 -0.44
N VAL A 185 -8.42 9.68 -0.04
CA VAL A 185 -8.19 9.02 1.27
C VAL A 185 -8.47 9.97 2.43
N ASP A 186 -8.12 11.25 2.30
CA ASP A 186 -8.35 12.25 3.34
C ASP A 186 -9.79 12.75 3.36
N LYS A 187 -10.45 12.86 2.20
CA LYS A 187 -11.82 13.40 2.12
C LYS A 187 -12.92 12.37 2.42
N MET A 188 -12.82 11.16 1.89
CA MET A 188 -13.86 10.13 2.03
C MET A 188 -13.69 9.25 3.28
N GLY A 189 -12.48 9.15 3.83
CA GLY A 189 -12.16 8.19 4.88
C GLY A 189 -11.76 6.82 4.33
N ARG A 190 -11.29 5.92 5.21
CA ARG A 190 -10.57 4.70 4.81
C ARG A 190 -11.51 3.54 4.53
N ARG A 191 -12.58 3.40 5.33
CA ARG A 191 -13.58 2.33 5.17
C ARG A 191 -14.39 2.45 3.87
N PRO A 192 -15.05 3.60 3.56
CA PRO A 192 -15.86 3.70 2.34
C PRO A 192 -15.00 3.56 1.10
N LEU A 193 -13.80 4.13 1.10
CA LEU A 193 -12.90 4.04 -0.06
C LEU A 193 -12.48 2.59 -0.36
N THR A 194 -12.15 1.81 0.67
CA THR A 194 -11.75 0.40 0.49
C THR A 194 -12.94 -0.50 0.13
N VAL A 195 -14.09 -0.30 0.78
CA VAL A 195 -15.29 -1.14 0.59
C VAL A 195 -15.98 -0.83 -0.73
N TYR A 196 -16.33 0.43 -1.00
CA TYR A 196 -16.97 0.82 -2.25
C TYR A 196 -16.00 0.69 -3.42
N GLY A 197 -14.70 0.95 -3.18
CA GLY A 197 -13.65 0.68 -4.15
C GLY A 197 -13.65 -0.79 -4.60
N LEU A 198 -13.61 -1.73 -3.64
CA LEU A 198 -13.66 -3.16 -3.95
C LEU A 198 -14.98 -3.58 -4.61
N ALA A 199 -16.11 -2.98 -4.22
CA ALA A 199 -17.40 -3.28 -4.84
C ALA A 199 -17.40 -2.94 -6.34
N VAL A 200 -16.90 -1.75 -6.70
CA VAL A 200 -16.75 -1.34 -8.11
C VAL A 200 -15.76 -2.24 -8.84
N LEU A 201 -14.62 -2.59 -8.23
CA LEU A 201 -13.66 -3.53 -8.83
C LEU A 201 -14.29 -4.91 -9.09
N THR A 202 -15.11 -5.37 -8.16
CA THR A 202 -15.80 -6.66 -8.28
C THR A 202 -16.76 -6.65 -9.48
N VAL A 203 -17.53 -5.57 -9.65
CA VAL A 203 -18.41 -5.40 -10.82
C VAL A 203 -17.59 -5.37 -12.10
N ILE A 204 -16.49 -4.61 -12.15
CA ILE A 204 -15.61 -4.55 -13.33
C ILE A 204 -15.08 -5.95 -13.67
N LEU A 205 -14.60 -6.72 -12.69
CA LEU A 205 -14.09 -8.08 -12.90
C LEU A 205 -15.16 -9.05 -13.40
N LEU A 206 -16.37 -8.99 -12.85
CA LEU A 206 -17.50 -9.83 -13.29
C LEU A 206 -17.95 -9.48 -14.72
N VAL A 207 -18.02 -8.19 -15.05
CA VAL A 207 -18.35 -7.72 -16.41
C VAL A 207 -17.24 -8.14 -17.39
N THR A 208 -15.98 -7.95 -17.01
CA THR A 208 -14.80 -8.36 -17.80
C THR A 208 -14.82 -9.86 -18.10
N GLY A 209 -15.15 -10.68 -17.10
CA GLY A 209 -15.33 -12.12 -17.26
C GLY A 209 -16.52 -12.45 -18.18
N GLY A 210 -17.63 -11.72 -18.08
CA GLY A 210 -18.80 -11.91 -18.93
C GLY A 210 -18.52 -11.62 -20.41
N LEU A 211 -17.82 -10.52 -20.69
CA LEU A 211 -17.37 -10.17 -22.04
C LEU A 211 -16.37 -11.19 -22.60
N ALA A 212 -15.67 -11.94 -21.76
CA ALA A 212 -14.72 -12.97 -22.21
C ALA A 212 -15.38 -14.24 -22.76
N LEU A 213 -16.69 -14.45 -22.56
CA LEU A 213 -17.39 -15.68 -22.96
C LEU A 213 -17.56 -15.86 -24.48
N PRO A 214 -17.93 -14.83 -25.27
CA PRO A 214 -18.23 -15.00 -26.69
C PRO A 214 -16.98 -15.08 -27.58
N GLY A 215 -15.81 -14.67 -27.07
CA GLY A 215 -14.52 -14.81 -27.78
C GLY A 215 -14.37 -14.01 -29.08
N THR A 216 -15.24 -13.04 -29.38
CA THR A 216 -15.10 -12.22 -30.60
C THR A 216 -14.13 -11.05 -30.40
N LEU A 217 -13.51 -10.60 -31.50
CA LEU A 217 -12.53 -9.50 -31.49
C LEU A 217 -13.07 -8.22 -30.83
N SER A 218 -14.34 -7.86 -31.08
CA SER A 218 -14.97 -6.68 -30.48
C SER A 218 -15.12 -6.80 -28.96
N PHE A 219 -15.45 -7.99 -28.45
CA PHE A 219 -15.55 -8.22 -27.01
C PHE A 219 -14.17 -8.21 -26.34
N ASN A 220 -13.14 -8.75 -27.00
CA ASN A 220 -11.76 -8.68 -26.52
C ASN A 220 -11.31 -7.22 -26.30
N ARG A 221 -11.62 -6.31 -27.24
CA ARG A 221 -11.33 -4.86 -27.07
C ARG A 221 -12.02 -4.28 -25.84
N GLY A 222 -13.28 -4.66 -25.58
CA GLY A 222 -14.01 -4.26 -24.38
C GLY A 222 -13.36 -4.77 -23.09
N THR A 223 -12.91 -6.03 -23.08
CA THR A 223 -12.17 -6.64 -21.96
C THR A 223 -10.88 -5.89 -21.64
N VAL A 224 -10.11 -5.48 -22.65
CA VAL A 224 -8.90 -4.65 -22.47
C VAL A 224 -9.22 -3.32 -21.79
N ALA A 225 -10.23 -2.60 -22.30
CA ALA A 225 -10.62 -1.30 -21.76
C ALA A 225 -11.07 -1.40 -20.28
N LEU A 226 -11.80 -2.46 -19.94
CA LEU A 226 -12.22 -2.72 -18.56
C LEU A 226 -11.05 -3.10 -17.65
N LEU A 227 -10.04 -3.82 -18.14
CA LEU A 227 -8.82 -4.11 -17.38
C LEU A 227 -7.98 -2.84 -17.12
N LEU A 228 -7.89 -1.93 -18.08
CA LEU A 228 -7.27 -0.62 -17.88
C LEU A 228 -8.01 0.19 -16.80
N LEU A 229 -9.34 0.22 -16.88
CA LEU A 229 -10.19 0.88 -15.89
C LEU A 229 -10.04 0.24 -14.50
N TYR A 230 -9.94 -1.09 -14.44
CA TYR A 230 -9.67 -1.85 -13.22
C TYR A 230 -8.35 -1.41 -12.58
N CYS A 231 -7.26 -1.35 -13.35
CA CYS A 231 -5.95 -0.91 -12.86
C CYS A 231 -5.98 0.54 -12.33
N TRP A 232 -6.64 1.45 -13.05
CA TRP A 232 -6.80 2.83 -12.62
C TRP A 232 -7.56 2.92 -11.29
N TRP A 233 -8.76 2.34 -11.24
CA TRP A 233 -9.64 2.40 -10.07
C TRP A 233 -9.04 1.69 -8.85
N TYR A 234 -8.28 0.61 -9.08
CA TYR A 234 -7.54 -0.08 -8.02
C TYR A 234 -6.51 0.84 -7.35
N ASN A 235 -5.73 1.59 -8.13
CA ASN A 235 -4.74 2.53 -7.60
C ASN A 235 -5.39 3.72 -6.87
N VAL A 236 -6.56 4.18 -7.34
CA VAL A 236 -7.34 5.23 -6.64
C VAL A 236 -7.81 4.76 -5.26
N THR A 237 -8.20 3.50 -5.14
CA THR A 237 -8.91 2.97 -3.97
C THR A 237 -8.02 2.11 -3.07
N ILE A 238 -7.91 0.82 -3.34
CA ILE A 238 -7.30 -0.17 -2.45
C ILE A 238 -5.78 -0.02 -2.37
N GLY A 239 -5.13 0.40 -3.46
CA GLY A 239 -3.67 0.49 -3.55
C GLY A 239 -3.05 1.33 -2.43
N ALA A 240 -3.64 2.50 -2.12
CA ALA A 240 -3.17 3.33 -1.02
C ALA A 240 -3.78 2.96 0.33
N THR A 241 -5.09 2.65 0.38
CA THR A 241 -5.78 2.47 1.66
C THR A 241 -5.31 1.23 2.42
N ALA A 242 -4.85 0.19 1.72
CA ALA A 242 -4.45 -1.04 2.39
C ALA A 242 -3.22 -0.85 3.29
N TYR A 243 -2.23 -0.04 2.86
CA TYR A 243 -1.06 0.27 3.67
C TYR A 243 -1.41 1.22 4.84
N THR A 244 -2.33 2.17 4.62
CA THR A 244 -2.76 3.07 5.69
C THR A 244 -3.55 2.32 6.77
N VAL A 245 -4.45 1.41 6.37
CA VAL A 245 -5.23 0.60 7.33
C VAL A 245 -4.32 -0.33 8.12
N LEU A 246 -3.32 -0.95 7.50
CA LEU A 246 -2.32 -1.77 8.20
C LEU A 246 -1.58 -0.98 9.30
N ALA A 247 -1.22 0.27 9.01
CA ALA A 247 -0.50 1.13 9.93
C ALA A 247 -1.40 1.72 11.04
N GLU A 248 -2.65 2.07 10.70
CA GLU A 248 -3.61 2.71 11.61
C GLU A 248 -4.28 1.70 12.54
N VAL A 249 -4.62 0.50 12.04
CA VAL A 249 -5.32 -0.52 12.83
C VAL A 249 -4.37 -1.27 13.75
N SER A 250 -3.07 -1.32 13.50
CA SER A 250 -2.14 -2.06 14.37
C SER A 250 -1.87 -1.35 15.71
N THR A 251 -1.84 -2.13 16.81
CA THR A 251 -1.52 -1.62 18.16
C THR A 251 -0.13 -0.99 18.17
N SER A 252 0.06 0.14 18.85
CA SER A 252 1.37 0.83 18.94
C SER A 252 2.51 -0.14 19.29
N ARG A 253 2.29 -0.98 20.32
CA ARG A 253 3.22 -2.02 20.80
C ARG A 253 3.59 -3.10 19.78
N LEU A 254 2.66 -3.49 18.90
CA LEU A 254 2.84 -4.62 17.96
C LEU A 254 2.95 -4.17 16.50
N ARG A 255 2.87 -2.86 16.23
CA ARG A 255 2.77 -2.27 14.89
C ARG A 255 3.80 -2.80 13.91
N ILE A 256 5.08 -2.70 14.26
CA ILE A 256 6.18 -3.13 13.38
C ILE A 256 6.04 -4.62 13.04
N LYS A 257 5.66 -5.45 14.01
CA LYS A 257 5.50 -6.90 13.84
C LYS A 257 4.26 -7.24 13.00
N THR A 258 3.15 -6.54 13.21
CA THR A 258 1.93 -6.70 12.41
C THR A 258 2.15 -6.27 10.96
N ILE A 259 2.86 -5.17 10.74
CA ILE A 259 3.23 -4.70 9.39
C ILE A 259 4.11 -5.76 8.69
N ALA A 260 5.15 -6.25 9.38
CA ALA A 260 6.03 -7.28 8.85
C ALA A 260 5.26 -8.57 8.48
N LEU A 261 4.36 -9.03 9.36
CA LEU A 261 3.52 -10.20 9.09
C LEU A 261 2.57 -9.97 7.91
N GLY A 262 1.97 -8.78 7.80
CA GLY A 262 1.08 -8.44 6.70
C GLY A 262 1.80 -8.40 5.35
N LEU A 263 2.99 -7.79 5.29
CA LEU A 263 3.82 -7.77 4.09
C LEU A 263 4.31 -9.18 3.73
N ALA A 264 4.72 -9.99 4.71
CA ALA A 264 5.12 -11.37 4.46
C ALA A 264 3.98 -12.21 3.89
N MET A 265 2.76 -12.05 4.43
CA MET A 265 1.58 -12.77 3.94
C MET A 265 1.18 -12.33 2.53
N GLN A 266 1.19 -11.02 2.25
CA GLN A 266 0.95 -10.49 0.90
C GLN A 266 1.97 -11.02 -0.11
N ASN A 267 3.26 -10.96 0.21
CA ASN A 267 4.30 -11.46 -0.68
C ASN A 267 4.20 -12.98 -0.86
N GLY A 268 3.84 -13.74 0.19
CA GLY A 268 3.56 -15.17 0.08
C GLY A 268 2.41 -15.48 -0.89
N LEU A 269 1.30 -14.72 -0.81
CA LEU A 269 0.18 -14.85 -1.75
C LEU A 269 0.58 -14.45 -3.17
N ASN A 270 1.37 -13.39 -3.33
CA ASN A 270 1.90 -12.97 -4.63
C ASN A 270 2.79 -14.04 -5.25
N THR A 271 3.69 -14.66 -4.47
CA THR A 271 4.53 -15.78 -4.93
C THR A 271 3.68 -16.97 -5.36
N MET A 272 2.66 -17.33 -4.56
CA MET A 272 1.70 -18.37 -4.94
C MET A 272 1.05 -18.05 -6.29
N TRP A 273 0.56 -16.82 -6.48
CA TRP A 273 -0.03 -16.39 -7.75
C TRP A 273 0.97 -16.41 -8.92
N SER A 274 2.24 -16.04 -8.72
CA SER A 274 3.25 -16.12 -9.77
C SER A 274 3.47 -17.53 -10.29
N PHE A 275 3.29 -18.57 -9.45
CA PHE A 275 3.32 -19.95 -9.90
C PHE A 275 2.00 -20.39 -10.53
N VAL A 276 0.86 -20.04 -9.93
CA VAL A 276 -0.46 -20.55 -10.34
C VAL A 276 -1.00 -19.86 -11.60
N LEU A 277 -0.78 -18.55 -11.76
CA LEU A 277 -1.31 -17.75 -12.87
C LEU A 277 -0.87 -18.27 -14.24
N PRO A 278 0.42 -18.55 -14.52
CA PRO A 278 0.85 -19.13 -15.79
C PRO A 278 0.10 -20.39 -16.19
N TYR A 279 -0.18 -21.30 -15.26
CA TYR A 279 -0.97 -22.51 -15.54
C TYR A 279 -2.44 -22.22 -15.85
N LEU A 280 -3.01 -21.16 -15.25
CA LEU A 280 -4.40 -20.80 -15.44
C LEU A 280 -4.65 -20.16 -16.81
N PHE A 281 -3.75 -19.29 -17.28
CA PHE A 281 -3.97 -18.53 -18.52
C PHE A 281 -3.28 -19.12 -19.76
N ASN A 282 -2.27 -19.99 -19.62
CA ASN A 282 -1.57 -20.52 -20.79
C ASN A 282 -2.51 -21.39 -21.65
N PRO A 283 -2.45 -21.24 -23.00
CA PRO A 283 -3.27 -22.03 -23.93
C PRO A 283 -3.07 -23.53 -23.81
N ASP A 284 -1.86 -23.96 -23.42
CA ASP A 284 -1.47 -25.37 -23.33
C ASP A 284 -1.97 -26.09 -22.06
N GLN A 285 -2.64 -25.36 -21.15
CA GLN A 285 -3.08 -25.87 -19.85
C GLN A 285 -4.58 -25.62 -19.66
N LEU A 286 -4.97 -24.75 -18.72
CA LEU A 286 -6.37 -24.54 -18.39
C LEU A 286 -7.08 -23.57 -19.35
N ASN A 287 -6.31 -22.83 -20.17
CA ASN A 287 -6.77 -21.88 -21.20
C ASN A 287 -7.97 -21.03 -20.75
N LEU A 288 -7.94 -20.55 -19.50
CA LEU A 288 -9.03 -19.73 -18.98
C LEU A 288 -9.00 -18.33 -19.59
N GLY A 289 -7.85 -17.89 -20.12
CA GLY A 289 -7.67 -16.56 -20.71
C GLY A 289 -8.35 -15.47 -19.86
N ALA A 290 -9.32 -14.78 -20.44
CA ALA A 290 -10.07 -13.71 -19.78
C ALA A 290 -11.17 -14.17 -18.82
N LYS A 291 -11.58 -15.45 -18.86
CA LYS A 291 -12.52 -16.03 -17.88
C LYS A 291 -11.91 -16.07 -16.48
N LEU A 292 -10.59 -15.92 -16.36
CA LEU A 292 -9.90 -15.75 -15.09
C LEU A 292 -10.40 -14.53 -14.29
N ALA A 293 -10.92 -13.50 -14.97
CA ALA A 293 -11.57 -12.36 -14.31
C ALA A 293 -12.82 -12.77 -13.50
N PHE A 294 -13.57 -13.82 -13.91
CA PHE A 294 -14.67 -14.34 -13.09
C PHE A 294 -14.18 -14.99 -11.81
N PHE A 295 -13.08 -15.74 -11.89
CA PHE A 295 -12.49 -16.39 -10.72
C PHE A 295 -12.05 -15.33 -9.68
N PHE A 296 -11.35 -14.29 -10.14
CA PHE A 296 -10.99 -13.17 -9.27
C PHE A 296 -12.19 -12.34 -8.81
N GLY A 297 -13.20 -12.17 -9.67
CA GLY A 297 -14.47 -11.53 -9.29
C GLY A 297 -15.17 -12.28 -8.15
N GLY A 298 -15.22 -13.62 -8.19
CA GLY A 298 -15.78 -14.44 -7.12
C GLY A 298 -15.01 -14.30 -5.81
N LEU A 299 -13.67 -14.32 -5.85
CA LEU A 299 -12.83 -14.07 -4.68
C LEU A 299 -12.98 -12.63 -4.15
N ALA A 300 -13.19 -11.66 -5.04
CA ALA A 300 -13.43 -10.26 -4.67
C ALA A 300 -14.78 -10.10 -3.95
N VAL A 301 -15.84 -10.83 -4.33
CA VAL A 301 -17.11 -10.85 -3.58
C VAL A 301 -16.91 -11.35 -2.16
N VAL A 302 -16.21 -12.47 -1.96
CA VAL A 302 -15.94 -13.01 -0.62
C VAL A 302 -15.12 -12.02 0.21
N SER A 303 -14.14 -11.38 -0.43
CA SER A 303 -13.31 -10.33 0.17
C SER A 303 -14.12 -9.10 0.56
N LEU A 304 -15.09 -8.71 -0.28
CA LEU A 304 -16.01 -7.60 -0.02
C LEU A 304 -16.89 -7.87 1.18
N VAL A 305 -17.45 -9.09 1.27
CA VAL A 305 -18.22 -9.51 2.45
C VAL A 305 -17.34 -9.43 3.69
N HIS A 306 -16.11 -9.96 3.65
CA HIS A 306 -15.19 -9.88 4.78
C HIS A 306 -14.92 -8.43 5.23
N LEU A 307 -14.60 -7.52 4.29
CA LEU A 307 -14.35 -6.12 4.62
C LEU A 307 -15.59 -5.41 5.15
N TRP A 308 -16.77 -5.72 4.61
CA TRP A 308 -18.03 -5.11 5.03
C TRP A 308 -18.33 -5.36 6.52
N PHE A 309 -18.02 -6.55 7.02
CA PHE A 309 -18.20 -6.91 8.44
C PHE A 309 -17.04 -6.47 9.33
N ASN A 310 -15.80 -6.57 8.84
CA ASN A 310 -14.62 -6.51 9.72
C ASN A 310 -13.83 -5.20 9.66
N LEU A 311 -13.96 -4.39 8.60
CA LEU A 311 -13.15 -3.18 8.42
C LEU A 311 -13.73 -1.98 9.22
N PRO A 312 -13.02 -1.45 10.23
CA PRO A 312 -13.45 -0.26 10.95
C PRO A 312 -13.14 1.03 10.18
N GLU A 313 -13.83 2.11 10.51
CA GLU A 313 -13.43 3.47 10.08
C GLU A 313 -12.34 3.99 11.01
N THR A 314 -11.19 4.35 10.46
CA THR A 314 -10.02 4.85 11.19
C THR A 314 -9.75 6.35 10.95
N ALA A 315 -10.47 6.98 10.01
CA ALA A 315 -10.26 8.37 9.66
C ALA A 315 -10.46 9.33 10.84
N GLY A 316 -9.49 10.21 11.08
CA GLY A 316 -9.58 11.28 12.08
C GLY A 316 -9.49 10.82 13.54
N ARG A 317 -9.12 9.56 13.80
CA ARG A 317 -9.02 8.99 15.16
C ARG A 317 -7.58 8.89 15.62
N THR A 318 -7.35 9.16 16.90
CA THR A 318 -6.04 8.93 17.52
C THR A 318 -5.81 7.44 17.79
N TYR A 319 -4.54 7.05 17.96
CA TYR A 319 -4.20 5.66 18.24
C TYR A 319 -4.79 5.18 19.58
N GLU A 320 -4.82 6.05 20.59
CA GLU A 320 -5.40 5.74 21.90
C GLU A 320 -6.91 5.51 21.81
N GLU A 321 -7.62 6.31 21.01
CA GLU A 321 -9.06 6.13 20.74
C GLU A 321 -9.35 4.80 20.05
N LEU A 322 -8.54 4.43 19.06
CA LEU A 322 -8.68 3.15 18.36
C LEU A 322 -8.42 1.97 19.32
N ASP A 323 -7.37 2.05 20.13
CA ASP A 323 -7.05 1.03 21.13
C ASP A 323 -8.21 0.79 22.10
N GLU A 324 -8.83 1.87 22.61
CA GLU A 324 -9.97 1.80 23.51
C GLU A 324 -11.19 1.12 22.84
N MET A 325 -11.51 1.47 21.59
CA MET A 325 -12.62 0.86 20.86
C MET A 325 -12.40 -0.64 20.59
N PHE A 326 -11.16 -1.03 20.29
CA PHE A 326 -10.80 -2.44 20.12
C PHE A 326 -10.88 -3.20 21.44
N MET A 327 -10.48 -2.60 22.57
CA MET A 327 -10.62 -3.18 23.91
C MET A 327 -12.10 -3.35 24.30
N LYS A 328 -12.95 -2.36 24.00
CA LYS A 328 -14.41 -2.41 24.18
C LYS A 328 -15.13 -3.37 23.21
N LYS A 329 -14.38 -4.05 22.32
CA LYS A 329 -14.87 -5.04 21.33
C LYS A 329 -16.00 -4.53 20.42
N ILE A 330 -16.07 -3.23 20.18
CA ILE A 330 -17.14 -2.61 19.40
C ILE A 330 -17.20 -3.26 18.00
N PRO A 331 -18.39 -3.53 17.43
CA PRO A 331 -18.51 -4.00 16.05
C PRO A 331 -17.93 -2.95 15.11
N ALA A 332 -17.10 -3.38 14.15
CA ALA A 332 -16.33 -2.50 13.26
C ALA A 332 -17.21 -1.48 12.48
N ARG A 333 -18.52 -1.77 12.36
CA ARG A 333 -19.54 -0.90 11.75
C ARG A 333 -19.88 0.35 12.55
N LYS A 334 -19.81 0.28 13.88
CA LYS A 334 -20.23 1.38 14.78
C LYS A 334 -19.07 2.30 15.17
N PHE A 335 -17.88 2.11 14.60
CA PHE A 335 -16.71 2.94 14.90
C PHE A 335 -16.91 4.42 14.54
N LYS A 336 -17.75 4.71 13.53
CA LYS A 336 -18.09 6.08 13.14
C LYS A 336 -19.01 6.78 14.14
N GLU A 337 -19.93 6.03 14.75
CA GLU A 337 -20.97 6.56 15.64
C GLU A 337 -20.50 6.64 17.10
N HIS A 338 -19.43 5.93 17.47
CA HIS A 338 -18.96 5.91 18.85
C HIS A 338 -17.98 7.06 19.13
N THR A 339 -18.25 7.83 20.17
CA THR A 339 -17.31 8.76 20.79
C THR A 339 -16.53 8.01 21.87
N PRO A 340 -15.22 7.75 21.68
CA PRO A 340 -14.38 7.07 22.66
C PRO A 340 -14.08 8.01 23.85
N ASP A 341 -13.87 7.45 25.05
CA ASP A 341 -13.62 8.25 26.26
C ASP A 341 -12.28 9.00 26.17
N ALA A 342 -11.31 8.47 25.42
CA ALA A 342 -10.07 9.16 25.08
C ALA A 342 -10.29 10.44 24.26
N ALA A 343 -11.29 10.50 23.37
CA ALA A 343 -11.63 11.74 22.65
C ALA A 343 -12.23 12.79 23.60
N VAL A 344 -13.04 12.35 24.57
CA VAL A 344 -13.62 13.23 25.61
C VAL A 344 -12.53 13.77 26.52
N ARG A 345 -11.56 12.93 26.94
CA ARG A 345 -10.38 13.37 27.70
C ARG A 345 -9.51 14.33 26.90
N GLY A 346 -9.25 14.06 25.62
CA GLY A 346 -8.51 14.96 24.74
C GLY A 346 -9.18 16.32 24.55
N GLN A 347 -10.50 16.35 24.42
CA GLN A 347 -11.27 17.60 24.38
C GLN A 347 -11.29 18.33 25.72
N ALA A 348 -11.39 17.62 26.84
CA ALA A 348 -11.30 18.20 28.18
C ALA A 348 -9.93 18.84 28.43
N VAL A 349 -8.85 18.20 27.99
CA VAL A 349 -7.48 18.74 28.08
C VAL A 349 -7.31 19.96 27.17
N LYS A 350 -7.82 19.94 25.93
CA LYS A 350 -7.79 21.12 25.04
C LYS A 350 -8.58 22.29 25.60
N THR A 351 -9.73 22.02 26.23
CA THR A 351 -10.57 23.05 26.86
C THR A 351 -9.92 23.62 28.12
N ALA A 352 -9.20 22.78 28.89
CA ALA A 352 -8.42 23.21 30.05
C ALA A 352 -7.18 24.05 29.66
N MET A 353 -6.48 23.68 28.58
CA MET A 353 -5.35 24.46 28.06
C MET A 353 -5.79 25.78 27.40
N GLY A 354 -6.95 25.81 26.73
CA GLY A 354 -7.50 27.04 26.15
C GLY A 354 -7.90 28.08 27.21
N LYS A 355 -8.30 27.64 28.40
CA LYS A 355 -8.59 28.53 29.55
C LYS A 355 -7.34 28.98 30.33
N GLY A 356 -6.19 28.37 30.09
CA GLY A 356 -4.93 28.73 30.75
C GLY A 356 -4.14 29.86 30.06
N ASN A 357 -4.60 30.35 28.91
CA ASN A 357 -4.00 31.48 28.20
C ASN A 357 -4.70 32.83 28.47
N ASP A 358 -5.77 32.84 29.29
CA ASP A 358 -6.55 34.04 29.67
C ASP A 358 -6.38 34.41 31.16
N LEU A 359 -5.34 33.89 31.83
CA LEU A 359 -4.89 34.27 33.18
C LEU A 359 -3.41 34.65 33.12
#